data_AF-A0A7Y5QMD2-F1
#
_entry.id   AF-A0A7Y5QMD2-F1
#
_cell.length_a   1.000
_cell.length_b   1.000
_cell.length_c   1.000
_cell.angle_alpha   90.00
_cell.angle_beta   90.00
_cell.angle_gamma   90.00
#
_symmetry.space_group_name_H-M   'P 1'
#
loop_
_entity.id
_entity.type
_entity.pdbx_description
1 polymer ?
#
loop_
_entity_poly.entity_id
_entity_poly.type
_entity_poly.pdbx_seq_one_letter_code
_entity_poly.pdbx_strand_id
1 'polypeptide(L)'
;MAETVGWLADKLSIIELKIYHTEEQLHRPGVDDDFRALCRNRLAVMREQRDDLAAELTALLADLASGRIRPKVYRQFKMYNDPQFRPPPGA
;
A
#
# COMPACT_ATOMS: atom_id res chain seq x y z
N MET A 1 9.08 -9.72 -4.48
CA MET A 1 8.38 -9.10 -3.34
C MET A 1 6.95 -9.59 -3.42
N ALA A 2 6.46 -10.36 -2.44
CA ALA A 2 5.09 -10.87 -2.53
C ALA A 2 4.12 -9.69 -2.36
N GLU A 3 3.24 -9.48 -3.33
CA GLU A 3 2.10 -8.58 -3.22
C GLU A 3 1.16 -9.15 -2.16
N THR A 4 1.37 -8.71 -0.92
CA THR A 4 0.51 -9.12 0.20
C THR A 4 -0.69 -8.21 0.28
N VAL A 5 -1.79 -8.71 0.86
CA VAL A 5 -2.98 -7.90 1.17
C VAL A 5 -2.62 -6.61 1.89
N GLY A 6 -1.69 -6.68 2.85
CA GLY A 6 -1.22 -5.49 3.60
C GLY A 6 -0.50 -4.47 2.72
N TRP A 7 0.32 -4.92 1.77
CA TRP A 7 1.01 -4.04 0.83
C TRP A 7 0.03 -3.35 -0.14
N LEU A 8 -0.96 -4.07 -0.68
CA LEU A 8 -1.98 -3.49 -1.54
C LEU A 8 -2.85 -2.48 -0.78
N ALA A 9 -3.23 -2.81 0.46
CA ALA A 9 -4.01 -1.91 1.32
C ALA A 9 -3.22 -0.63 1.67
N ASP A 10 -1.92 -0.73 1.95
CA ASP A 10 -1.05 0.42 2.19
C ASP A 10 -0.97 1.33 0.95
N LYS A 11 -0.74 0.75 -0.22
CA LYS A 11 -0.72 1.51 -1.49
C LYS A 11 -2.04 2.19 -1.80
N LEU A 12 -3.15 1.48 -1.59
CA LEU A 12 -4.48 2.04 -1.78
C LEU A 12 -4.72 3.22 -0.82
N SER A 13 -4.29 3.10 0.44
CA SER A 13 -4.40 4.19 1.41
C SER A 13 -3.59 5.42 0.99
N ILE A 14 -2.38 5.21 0.48
CA ILE A 14 -1.52 6.30 -0.02
C ILE A 14 -2.15 6.98 -1.23
N ILE A 15 -2.71 6.22 -2.18
CA ILE A 15 -3.28 6.82 -3.40
C ILE A 15 -4.56 7.60 -3.12
N GLU A 16 -5.41 7.12 -2.21
CA GLU A 16 -6.59 7.85 -1.74
C GLU A 16 -6.22 9.20 -1.11
N LEU A 17 -5.20 9.23 -0.25
CA LEU A 17 -4.71 10.49 0.33
C LEU A 17 -4.20 11.47 -0.74
N LYS A 18 -3.51 10.97 -1.76
CA LYS A 18 -3.05 11.80 -2.87
C LYS A 18 -4.20 12.35 -3.71
N ILE A 19 -5.22 11.53 -3.98
CA ILE A 19 -6.44 11.95 -4.67
C ILE A 19 -7.11 13.05 -3.86
N TYR A 20 -7.38 12.81 -2.57
CA TYR A 20 -8.02 13.78 -1.66
C TYR A 20 -7.31 15.14 -1.68
N HIS A 21 -5.99 15.18 -1.43
CA HIS A 21 -5.26 16.44 -1.41
C HIS A 21 -5.14 17.11 -2.79
N THR A 22 -5.14 16.33 -3.88
CA THR A 22 -5.14 16.90 -5.23
C THR A 22 -6.49 17.52 -5.59
N GLU A 23 -7.60 16.95 -5.10
CA GLU A 23 -8.93 17.55 -5.20
C GLU A 23 -9.02 18.84 -4.39
N GLU A 24 -8.41 18.91 -3.19
CA GLU A 24 -8.31 20.17 -2.45
C GLU A 24 -7.55 21.25 -3.23
N GLN A 25 -6.44 20.89 -3.88
CA GLN A 25 -5.69 21.84 -4.73
C GLN A 25 -6.50 22.28 -5.95
N LEU A 26 -7.25 21.37 -6.57
CA LEU A 26 -8.11 21.68 -7.73
C LEU A 26 -9.17 22.74 -7.38
N HIS A 27 -9.71 22.70 -6.16
CA HIS A 27 -10.76 23.61 -5.70
C HIS A 27 -10.23 24.84 -4.96
N ARG A 28 -8.90 24.95 -4.78
CA ARG A 28 -8.28 26.09 -4.08
C ARG A 28 -8.62 27.41 -4.80
N PRO A 29 -8.99 28.47 -4.07
CA PRO A 29 -9.18 29.80 -4.67
C PRO A 29 -7.85 30.37 -5.18
N GLY A 30 -7.92 31.13 -6.27
CA GLY A 30 -6.75 31.83 -6.84
C GLY A 30 -5.83 30.97 -7.73
N VAL A 31 -6.28 29.79 -8.16
CA VAL A 31 -5.57 28.97 -9.16
C VAL A 31 -6.14 29.20 -10.56
N ASP A 32 -5.24 29.25 -11.55
CA ASP A 32 -5.58 29.42 -12.97
C ASP A 32 -6.10 28.13 -13.62
N ASP A 33 -6.59 28.25 -14.85
CA ASP A 33 -7.19 27.14 -15.59
C ASP A 33 -6.16 26.07 -16.01
N ASP A 34 -4.91 26.47 -16.24
CA ASP A 34 -3.81 25.57 -16.58
C ASP A 34 -3.46 24.65 -15.40
N PHE A 35 -3.39 25.20 -14.19
CA PHE A 35 -3.20 24.44 -12.97
C PHE A 35 -4.38 23.50 -12.71
N ARG A 36 -5.62 23.97 -12.93
CA ARG A 36 -6.80 23.10 -12.81
C ARG A 36 -6.77 21.95 -13.82
N ALA A 37 -6.35 22.20 -15.05
CA ALA A 37 -6.18 21.16 -16.06
C ALA A 37 -5.11 20.14 -15.66
N LEU A 38 -3.97 20.60 -15.15
CA LEU A 38 -2.92 19.74 -14.61
C LEU A 38 -3.42 18.85 -13.47
N CYS A 39 -4.15 19.42 -12.50
CA CYS A 39 -4.75 18.67 -11.39
C CYS A 39 -5.74 17.62 -11.89
N ARG A 40 -6.63 17.96 -12.84
CA ARG A 40 -7.58 17.01 -13.43
C ARG A 40 -6.88 15.84 -14.12
N ASN A 41 -5.83 16.11 -14.89
CA ASN A 41 -5.04 15.07 -15.56
C ASN A 41 -4.38 14.13 -14.54
N ARG A 42 -3.80 14.68 -13.47
CA ARG A 42 -3.22 13.87 -12.38
C ARG A 42 -4.28 13.03 -11.67
N LEU A 43 -5.44 13.60 -11.38
CA LEU A 43 -6.56 12.90 -10.75
C LEU A 43 -7.05 11.73 -11.61
N ALA A 44 -7.14 11.91 -12.93
CA ALA A 44 -7.54 10.84 -13.84
C ALA A 44 -6.59 9.63 -13.72
N VAL A 45 -5.27 9.86 -13.81
CA VAL A 45 -4.27 8.80 -13.68
C VAL A 45 -4.29 8.15 -12.30
N MET A 46 -4.43 8.93 -11.22
CA MET A 46 -4.47 8.37 -9.86
C MET A 46 -5.74 7.55 -9.60
N ARG A 47 -6.88 7.94 -10.18
CA ARG A 47 -8.13 7.18 -10.07
C ARG A 47 -8.05 5.86 -10.82
N GLU A 48 -7.43 5.85 -12.01
CA GLU A 48 -7.14 4.61 -12.75
C GLU A 48 -6.25 3.68 -11.94
N GLN A 49 -5.12 4.18 -11.41
CA GLN A 49 -4.23 3.41 -10.54
C GLN A 49 -4.95 2.86 -9.29
N ARG A 50 -5.83 3.64 -8.67
CA ARG A 50 -6.64 3.20 -7.54
C ARG A 50 -7.55 2.05 -7.93
N ASP A 51 -8.23 2.16 -9.07
CA ASP A 51 -9.16 1.14 -9.55
C ASP A 51 -8.44 -0.17 -9.88
N ASP A 52 -7.24 -0.09 -10.48
CA ASP A 52 -6.37 -1.24 -10.73
C ASP A 52 -5.96 -1.93 -9.41
N LEU A 53 -5.49 -1.14 -8.43
CA LEU A 53 -5.10 -1.67 -7.10
C LEU A 53 -6.29 -2.31 -6.37
N ALA A 54 -7.49 -1.73 -6.49
CA ALA A 54 -8.70 -2.26 -5.88
C ALA A 54 -9.13 -3.57 -6.54
N ALA A 55 -9.01 -3.67 -7.87
CA ALA A 55 -9.27 -4.90 -8.62
C ALA A 55 -8.27 -6.00 -8.24
N GLU A 56 -6.98 -5.67 -8.14
CA GLU A 56 -5.93 -6.60 -7.73
C GLU A 56 -6.15 -7.11 -6.30
N LEU A 57 -6.48 -6.21 -5.36
CA LEU A 57 -6.80 -6.57 -3.98
C LEU A 57 -8.03 -7.48 -3.91
N THR A 58 -9.06 -7.19 -4.69
CA THR A 58 -10.28 -8.00 -4.77
C THR A 58 -9.97 -9.41 -5.28
N ALA A 59 -9.18 -9.53 -6.35
CA ALA A 59 -8.76 -10.81 -6.90
C ALA A 59 -7.95 -11.62 -5.87
N LEU A 60 -6.98 -10.97 -5.22
CA LEU A 60 -6.16 -11.60 -4.18
C LEU A 60 -7.00 -12.10 -3.01
N LEU A 61 -7.96 -11.32 -2.53
CA LEU A 61 -8.87 -11.72 -1.45
C LEU A 61 -9.76 -12.91 -1.87
N ALA A 62 -10.24 -12.93 -3.12
CA ALA A 62 -11.00 -14.06 -3.65
C ALA A 62 -10.15 -15.34 -3.73
N ASP A 63 -8.90 -15.25 -4.18
CA ASP A 63 -7.97 -16.37 -4.23
C ASP A 63 -7.59 -16.92 -2.85
N LEU A 64 -7.48 -16.03 -1.86
CA LEU A 64 -7.28 -16.39 -0.46
C LEU A 64 -8.51 -17.10 0.10
N ALA A 65 -9.71 -16.56 -0.13
CA ALA A 65 -10.96 -17.14 0.33
C ALA A 65 -11.25 -18.51 -0.31
N SER A 66 -10.89 -18.69 -1.57
CA SER A 66 -11.02 -19.98 -2.26
C SER A 66 -9.91 -20.98 -1.89
N GLY A 67 -8.91 -20.56 -1.11
CA GLY A 67 -7.75 -21.37 -0.74
C GLY A 67 -6.78 -21.65 -1.90
N ARG A 68 -6.89 -20.95 -3.03
CA ARG A 68 -5.95 -21.02 -4.16
C ARG A 68 -4.60 -20.43 -3.76
N ILE A 69 -4.63 -19.33 -3.01
CA ILE A 69 -3.46 -18.74 -2.38
C ILE A 69 -3.51 -19.05 -0.88
N ARG A 70 -2.39 -19.52 -0.34
CA ARG A 70 -2.21 -19.71 1.11
C ARG A 70 -0.96 -18.97 1.56
N PRO A 71 -1.09 -17.85 2.28
CA PRO A 71 0.06 -17.09 2.72
C PRO A 71 0.83 -17.91 3.75
N LYS A 72 2.15 -17.98 3.59
CA LYS A 72 3.03 -18.61 4.58
C LYS A 72 3.47 -17.57 5.60
N VAL A 73 3.13 -17.80 6.86
CA VAL A 73 3.60 -16.98 7.97
C VAL A 73 4.99 -17.45 8.37
N TYR A 74 6.01 -16.67 8.02
CA TYR A 74 7.37 -16.88 8.50
C TYR A 74 7.54 -16.20 9.86
N ARG A 75 8.05 -16.94 10.84
CA ARG A 75 8.46 -16.38 12.13
C ARG A 75 9.90 -15.91 12.04
N GLN A 76 10.17 -14.73 12.60
CA GLN A 76 11.55 -14.29 12.79
C GLN A 76 12.16 -15.06 13.97
N PHE A 77 13.26 -15.74 13.75
CA PHE A 77 14.04 -16.41 14.79
C PHE A 77 15.21 -15.49 15.17
N LYS A 78 15.05 -14.73 16.25
CA LYS A 78 16.08 -13.82 16.78
C LYS A 78 16.79 -14.50 17.94
N MET A 79 18.11 -14.71 17.83
CA MET A 79 18.91 -15.36 18.88
C MET A 79 19.41 -14.38 19.95
N TYR A 80 19.66 -13.13 19.57
CA TYR A 80 20.35 -12.14 20.42
C TYR A 80 19.60 -11.72 21.69
N ASN A 81 18.28 -11.91 21.73
CA ASN A 81 17.44 -11.62 22.90
C ASN A 81 17.12 -12.85 23.74
N ASP A 82 17.50 -14.05 23.29
CA ASP A 82 17.19 -15.29 23.98
C ASP A 82 18.40 -15.70 24.86
N PRO A 83 18.23 -15.74 26.19
CA PRO A 83 19.28 -16.13 27.12
C PRO A 83 19.88 -17.51 26.82
N GLN A 84 19.13 -18.42 26.19
CA GLN A 84 19.59 -19.78 25.83
C GLN A 84 20.64 -19.76 24.71
N PHE A 85 20.67 -18.71 23.90
CA PHE A 85 21.62 -18.55 22.79
C PHE A 85 22.69 -17.48 23.06
N ARG A 86 22.72 -16.93 24.29
CA ARG A 86 23.78 -16.01 24.70
C ARG A 86 25.05 -16.83 25.05
N PRO A 87 26.22 -16.50 24.49
CA PRO A 87 27.46 -17.14 24.92
C PRO A 87 27.71 -16.83 26.40
N PRO A 88 28.30 -17.77 27.17
CA PRO A 88 28.66 -17.51 28.55
C PRO A 88 29.67 -16.36 28.61
N PRO A 89 29.61 -15.49 29.63
CA PRO A 89 30.58 -14.42 29.78
C PRO A 89 31.99 -15.02 29.91
N GLY A 90 32.89 -14.68 28.98
CA GLY A 90 34.30 -15.09 29.00
C GLY A 90 34.71 -16.23 28.05
N ALA A 91 33.85 -16.65 27.12
CA ALA A 91 34.22 -17.51 25.98
C ALA A 91 34.74 -16.69 24.78
#